data_AF-A0A8H8MHS6-F1
#
_entry.id   AF-A0A8H8MHS6-F1
#
_cell.length_a   1.000
_cell.length_b   1.000
_cell.length_c   1.000
_cell.angle_alpha   90.00
_cell.angle_beta   90.00
_cell.angle_gamma   90.00
#
_symmetry.space_group_name_H-M   'P 1'
#
loop_
_entity.id
_entity.type
_entity.pdbx_description
1 polymer ?
#
loop_
_entity_poly.entity_id
_entity_poly.type
_entity_poly.pdbx_seq_one_letter_code
_entity_poly.pdbx_strand_id
1 'polypeptide(L)'
;MSSSKAAANASYRPHGYGISPALKRARQPYVVRNAITGTLIASFAVGVWAYSISAVKQDNFDDIDAEAATAGLTKQQARPS
;
A
#
# COMPACT_ATOMS: atom_id res chain seq x y z
N MET A 1 37.50 12.99 37.75
CA MET A 1 36.85 13.30 36.46
C MET A 1 36.02 12.10 36.01
N SER A 2 34.69 12.20 36.03
CA SER A 2 33.81 11.14 35.53
C SER A 2 33.63 11.34 34.02
N SER A 3 34.40 10.62 33.21
CA SER A 3 34.18 10.58 31.76
C SER A 3 32.92 9.77 31.50
N SER A 4 31.84 10.46 31.13
CA SER A 4 30.59 9.82 30.74
C SER A 4 30.86 8.89 29.55
N LYS A 5 30.26 7.68 29.56
CA LYS A 5 30.36 6.73 28.42
C LYS A 5 30.00 7.39 27.08
N ALA A 6 29.11 8.39 27.11
CA ALA A 6 28.74 9.20 25.95
C ALA A 6 29.92 10.02 25.39
N ALA A 7 30.71 10.68 26.25
CA ALA A 7 31.90 11.42 25.84
C ALA A 7 32.99 10.49 25.27
N ALA A 8 33.18 9.31 25.87
CA ALA A 8 34.11 8.30 25.36
C ALA A 8 33.68 7.75 23.99
N ASN A 9 32.39 7.47 23.79
CA ASN A 9 31.85 7.01 22.50
C ASN A 9 31.97 8.09 21.40
N ALA A 10 31.72 9.36 21.73
CA ALA A 10 31.86 10.47 20.79
C ALA A 10 33.32 10.70 20.36
N SER A 11 34.28 10.52 21.28
CA SER A 11 35.70 10.67 20.98
C SER A 11 36.27 9.53 20.12
N TYR A 12 35.78 8.30 20.28
CA TYR A 12 36.30 7.13 19.56
C TYR A 12 35.65 6.91 18.18
N ARG A 13 34.43 7.44 17.96
CA ARG A 13 33.70 7.37 16.67
C ARG A 13 33.02 8.71 16.35
N PRO A 14 33.78 9.74 15.95
CA PRO A 14 33.23 11.08 15.71
C PRO A 14 32.18 11.14 14.58
N HIS A 15 32.15 10.15 13.68
CA HIS A 15 31.18 10.06 12.58
C HIS A 15 30.15 8.92 12.72
N GLY A 16 30.07 8.32 13.93
CA GLY A 16 29.13 7.24 14.22
C GLY A 16 29.31 5.99 13.36
N TYR A 17 28.30 5.11 13.36
CA TYR A 17 28.21 3.91 12.51
C TYR A 17 27.66 4.22 11.11
N GLY A 18 27.93 5.43 10.60
CA GLY A 18 27.48 5.84 9.28
C GLY A 18 28.13 5.03 8.16
N ILE A 19 27.49 5.04 6.99
CA ILE A 19 28.04 4.42 5.78
C ILE A 19 29.28 5.20 5.34
N SER A 20 30.42 4.50 5.19
CA SER A 20 31.66 5.12 4.71
C SER A 20 31.53 5.64 3.27
N PRO A 21 32.29 6.68 2.87
CA PRO A 21 32.25 7.22 1.51
C PRO A 21 32.52 6.17 0.43
N ALA A 22 33.45 5.25 0.70
CA ALA A 22 33.77 4.12 -0.19
C ALA A 22 32.58 3.17 -0.37
N LEU A 23 31.87 2.85 0.72
CA LEU A 23 30.70 1.99 0.70
C LEU A 23 29.50 2.67 0.02
N LYS A 24 29.35 3.98 0.17
CA LYS A 24 28.32 4.78 -0.53
C LYS A 24 28.53 4.77 -2.04
N ARG A 25 29.78 4.85 -2.51
CA ARG A 25 30.15 4.76 -3.94
C ARG A 25 29.84 3.37 -4.52
N ALA A 26 30.20 2.32 -3.79
CA ALA A 26 29.94 0.94 -4.22
C ALA A 26 28.44 0.62 -4.39
N ARG A 27 27.57 1.31 -3.64
CA ARG A 27 26.11 1.12 -3.70
C ARG A 27 25.41 1.99 -4.74
N GLN A 28 26.04 3.07 -5.24
CA GLN A 28 25.46 3.97 -6.25
C GLN A 28 24.78 3.26 -7.43
N PRO A 29 25.41 2.27 -8.10
CA PRO A 29 24.82 1.67 -9.31
C PRO A 29 23.55 0.85 -9.01
N TYR A 30 23.38 0.35 -7.79
CA TYR A 30 22.26 -0.50 -7.43
C TYR A 30 21.05 0.29 -6.90
N VAL A 31 21.24 1.54 -6.48
CA VAL A 31 20.14 2.36 -5.96
C VAL A 31 19.05 2.53 -7.02
N VAL A 32 19.43 2.91 -8.24
CA VAL A 32 18.48 3.14 -9.34
C VAL A 32 17.80 1.83 -9.75
N ARG A 33 18.57 0.76 -9.93
CA ARG A 33 18.02 -0.54 -10.34
C ARG A 33 17.06 -1.12 -9.31
N ASN A 34 17.41 -1.04 -8.03
CA ASN A 34 16.56 -1.53 -6.95
C ASN A 34 15.33 -0.64 -6.76
N ALA A 35 15.45 0.67 -6.95
CA ALA A 35 14.30 1.57 -6.92
C ALA A 35 13.30 1.22 -8.03
N ILE A 36 13.78 1.03 -9.27
CA ILE A 36 12.92 0.62 -10.40
C ILE A 36 12.22 -0.70 -10.10
N THR A 37 12.97 -1.72 -9.68
CA THR A 37 12.39 -3.03 -9.35
C THR A 37 11.37 -2.92 -8.21
N GLY A 38 11.67 -2.17 -7.16
CA GLY A 38 10.75 -1.92 -6.05
C GLY A 38 9.48 -1.20 -6.49
N THR A 39 9.61 -0.16 -7.33
CA THR A 39 8.47 0.57 -7.89
C THR A 39 7.59 -0.30 -8.75
N LEU A 40 8.17 -1.17 -9.60
CA LEU A 40 7.40 -2.11 -10.42
C LEU A 40 6.56 -3.05 -9.55
N ILE A 41 7.19 -3.68 -8.55
CA ILE A 41 6.49 -4.58 -7.63
C ILE A 41 5.39 -3.84 -6.87
N ALA A 42 5.68 -2.64 -6.35
CA ALA A 42 4.71 -1.82 -5.63
C ALA A 42 3.52 -1.42 -6.53
N SER A 43 3.78 -0.97 -7.75
CA SER A 43 2.73 -0.61 -8.72
C SER A 43 1.84 -1.79 -9.09
N PHE A 44 2.42 -2.98 -9.24
CA PHE A 44 1.67 -4.20 -9.51
C PHE A 44 0.74 -4.54 -8.35
N ALA A 45 1.25 -4.53 -7.11
CA ALA A 45 0.45 -4.81 -5.92
C ALA A 45 -0.69 -3.80 -5.73
N VAL A 46 -0.40 -2.50 -5.91
CA VAL A 46 -1.42 -1.43 -5.85
C VAL A 46 -2.45 -1.61 -6.96
N GLY A 47 -2.03 -1.98 -8.17
CA GLY A 47 -2.92 -2.26 -9.30
C GLY A 47 -3.87 -3.42 -9.01
N VAL A 48 -3.35 -4.54 -8.46
CA VAL A 48 -4.18 -5.67 -8.04
C VAL A 48 -5.16 -5.25 -6.95
N TRP A 49 -4.71 -4.54 -5.90
CA TRP A 49 -5.57 -4.05 -4.82
C TRP A 49 -6.68 -3.12 -5.32
N ALA A 50 -6.33 -2.15 -6.17
CA ALA A 50 -7.29 -1.22 -6.76
C ALA A 50 -8.29 -1.96 -7.65
N TYR A 51 -7.80 -2.91 -8.46
CA TYR A 51 -8.65 -3.76 -9.28
C TYR A 51 -9.61 -4.59 -8.44
N SER A 52 -9.14 -5.23 -7.36
CA SER A 52 -9.99 -6.03 -6.46
C SER A 52 -11.16 -5.22 -5.89
N ILE A 53 -10.94 -3.95 -5.49
CA ILE A 53 -12.03 -3.10 -5.01
C ILE A 53 -12.96 -2.68 -6.17
N SER A 54 -12.40 -2.35 -7.34
CA SER A 54 -13.19 -1.93 -8.50
C SER A 54 -14.03 -3.05 -9.12
N ALA A 55 -13.52 -4.29 -9.10
CA ALA A 55 -14.18 -5.46 -9.64
C ALA A 55 -15.39 -5.88 -8.77
N VAL A 56 -15.30 -5.67 -7.45
CA VAL A 56 -16.40 -5.95 -6.51
C VAL A 56 -17.57 -4.96 -6.68
N LYS A 57 -17.39 -3.83 -7.39
CA LYS A 57 -18.47 -2.87 -7.68
C LYS A 57 -19.34 -3.25 -8.89
N GLN A 58 -19.18 -4.44 -9.45
CA GLN A 58 -19.84 -4.83 -10.71
C GLN A 58 -20.97 -5.85 -10.58
N ASP A 59 -21.56 -6.06 -9.40
CA ASP A 59 -22.95 -6.56 -9.38
C ASP A 59 -23.88 -5.36 -9.57
N ASN A 60 -24.11 -5.02 -10.84
CA ASN A 60 -25.23 -4.18 -11.25
C ASN A 60 -26.47 -5.06 -11.26
N PHE A 61 -27.24 -5.04 -10.17
CA PHE A 61 -28.48 -5.79 -10.00
C PHE A 61 -29.66 -5.26 -10.85
N ASP A 62 -29.36 -4.62 -11.98
CA ASP A 62 -30.36 -4.02 -12.88
C ASP A 62 -31.29 -5.10 -13.49
N ASP A 63 -30.81 -6.35 -13.54
CA ASP A 63 -31.53 -7.56 -13.94
C ASP A 63 -32.47 -8.11 -12.85
N ILE A 64 -32.13 -7.95 -11.56
CA ILE A 64 -32.98 -8.37 -10.45
C ILE A 64 -34.27 -7.53 -10.38
N ASP A 65 -34.21 -6.24 -10.69
CA ASP A 65 -35.39 -5.37 -10.67
C ASP A 65 -36.38 -5.73 -11.80
N ALA A 66 -35.86 -6.12 -12.97
CA ALA A 66 -36.69 -6.58 -14.09
C ALA A 66 -37.33 -7.95 -13.80
N GLU A 67 -36.60 -8.87 -13.17
CA GLU A 67 -37.13 -10.17 -12.80
C GLU A 67 -38.09 -10.09 -11.59
N ALA A 68 -37.87 -9.20 -10.62
CA ALA A 68 -38.80 -8.93 -9.53
C ALA A 68 -40.11 -8.27 -10.01
N ALA A 69 -40.02 -7.39 -11.02
CA ALA A 69 -41.17 -6.77 -11.67
C ALA A 69 -41.98 -7.77 -12.51
N THR A 70 -41.30 -8.69 -13.22
CA THR A 70 -41.97 -9.74 -14.02
C THR A 70 -42.48 -10.90 -13.16
N ALA A 71 -41.83 -11.22 -12.04
CA ALA A 71 -42.26 -12.24 -11.07
C ALA A 71 -43.41 -11.79 -10.15
N GLY A 72 -43.92 -10.55 -10.29
CA GLY A 72 -45.11 -10.09 -9.58
C GLY A 72 -44.94 -9.94 -8.06
N LEU A 73 -43.72 -9.77 -7.58
CA LEU A 73 -43.39 -9.69 -6.15
C LEU A 73 -43.55 -8.27 -5.56
N THR A 74 -44.08 -7.31 -6.32
CA THR A 74 -44.55 -6.03 -5.78
C THR A 74 -45.75 -6.31 -4.86
N LYS A 75 -45.45 -6.54 -3.58
CA LYS A 75 -46.47 -6.65 -2.53
C LYS A 75 -47.33 -5.40 -2.60
N GLN A 76 -48.53 -5.59 -3.09
CA GLN A 76 -49.67 -4.69 -2.99
C GLN A 76 -49.91 -4.42 -1.49
N GLN A 77 -49.15 -3.49 -0.92
CA GLN A 77 -49.40 -2.99 0.41
C GLN A 77 -50.54 -1.99 0.32
N ALA A 78 -51.74 -2.52 0.11
CA ALA A 78 -52.96 -1.84 0.49
C ALA A 78 -52.92 -1.70 2.01
N ARG A 79 -52.68 -0.48 2.50
CA ARG A 79 -52.96 -0.11 3.88
C ARG A 79 -54.44 0.30 3.94
N PRO A 80 -55.33 -0.50 4.55
CA PRO A 80 -56.68 -0.03 4.86
C PRO A 80 -56.65 0.85 6.11
N SER A 81 -56.98 2.13 5.92
CA SER A 81 -57.89 2.94 6.77
C SER A 81 -57.98 4.35 6.19
#